data_AF-A0A8J8HRC9-F1
#
_entry.id   AF-A0A8J8HRC9-F1
#
_cell.length_a   1.000
_cell.length_b   1.000
_cell.length_c   1.000
_cell.angle_alpha   90.00
_cell.angle_beta   90.00
_cell.angle_gamma   90.00
#
_symmetry.space_group_name_H-M   'P 1'
#
loop_
_entity.id
_entity.type
_entity.pdbx_description
1 polymer ?
#
loop_
_entity_poly.entity_id
_entity_poly.type
_entity_poly.pdbx_seq_one_letter_code
_entity_poly.pdbx_strand_id
1 'polypeptide(L)'
;MRINQPGSQADFLVDFTQGVSYTIDHHKKLIQKMSWDDLEIAAEASMEKLRKLPPLVLTLMGVNDVTVTVEERGSEIFLGRECRRWRITMGPMVIESSNDPSVDPPVPAIPYQRFLRLHTALGQLPSNAALARKAGEELSKVQGIALNYRIALPLAGQLTMTTTRLEEGPIPPSAFDLPVDYQVEDTGKKLRENLVAIGPSGSGRPVAERQVRSCSGI
;
A
#
# COMPACT_ATOMS: atom_id res chain seq x y z
N MET A 1 12.66 -3.81 -5.86
CA MET A 1 12.96 -3.04 -4.63
C MET A 1 12.74 -3.94 -3.43
N ARG A 2 13.66 -3.99 -2.46
CA ARG A 2 13.48 -4.74 -1.21
C ARG A 2 13.72 -3.83 -0.01
N ILE A 3 12.90 -3.97 1.02
CA ILE A 3 13.04 -3.31 2.31
C ILE A 3 13.15 -4.43 3.34
N ASN A 4 14.29 -4.52 4.01
CA ASN A 4 14.50 -5.50 5.07
C ASN A 4 14.22 -4.86 6.42
N GLN A 5 13.43 -5.50 7.28
CA GLN A 5 13.16 -5.02 8.63
C GLN A 5 13.64 -6.07 9.65
N PRO A 6 14.94 -6.07 10.00
CA PRO A 6 15.51 -7.10 10.87
C PRO A 6 14.86 -7.11 12.26
N GLY A 7 14.43 -5.95 12.77
CA GLY A 7 13.79 -5.84 14.08
C GLY A 7 12.41 -6.51 14.17
N SER A 8 11.62 -6.46 13.09
CA SER A 8 10.31 -7.12 13.01
C SER A 8 10.39 -8.50 12.35
N GLN A 9 11.57 -8.91 11.88
CA GLN A 9 11.76 -10.13 11.09
C GLN A 9 10.81 -10.19 9.87
N ALA A 10 10.56 -9.03 9.26
CA ALA A 10 9.70 -8.90 8.10
C ALA A 10 10.43 -8.19 6.96
N ASP A 11 10.37 -8.76 5.76
CA ASP A 11 10.87 -8.10 4.56
C ASP A 11 9.71 -7.77 3.62
N PHE A 12 9.86 -6.68 2.87
CA PHE A 12 8.95 -6.31 1.80
C PHE A 12 9.71 -6.26 0.48
N LEU A 13 9.25 -6.98 -0.52
CA LEU A 13 9.86 -7.04 -1.84
C LEU A 13 8.83 -6.69 -2.91
N VAL A 14 9.20 -5.79 -3.82
CA VAL A 14 8.40 -5.43 -4.99
C VAL A 14 9.17 -5.80 -6.25
N ASP A 15 8.55 -6.68 -7.04
CA ASP A 15 8.97 -7.00 -8.40
C ASP A 15 8.17 -6.15 -9.39
N PHE A 16 8.82 -5.11 -9.91
CA PHE A 16 8.22 -4.18 -10.88
C PHE A 16 8.08 -4.78 -12.28
N THR A 17 8.80 -5.86 -12.58
CA THR A 17 8.70 -6.55 -13.88
C THR A 17 7.48 -7.47 -13.92
N GLN A 18 7.20 -8.14 -12.81
CA GLN A 18 6.03 -9.01 -12.67
C GLN A 18 4.79 -8.28 -12.17
N GLY A 19 4.94 -7.08 -11.60
CA GLY A 19 3.84 -6.37 -10.95
C GLY A 19 3.33 -7.13 -9.72
N VAL A 20 4.26 -7.57 -8.87
CA VAL A 20 3.97 -8.36 -7.68
C VAL A 20 4.66 -7.76 -6.46
N SER A 21 3.93 -7.74 -5.35
CA SER A 21 4.45 -7.42 -4.02
C SER A 21 4.50 -8.67 -3.16
N TYR A 22 5.57 -8.82 -2.39
CA TYR A 22 5.79 -9.90 -1.45
C TYR A 22 6.00 -9.33 -0.05
N THR A 23 5.29 -9.88 0.93
CA THR A 23 5.59 -9.71 2.35
C THR A 23 6.18 -11.01 2.87
N ILE A 24 7.37 -10.95 3.45
CA ILE A 24 8.13 -12.11 3.88
C ILE A 24 8.21 -12.07 5.40
N ASP A 25 7.50 -12.96 6.08
CA ASP A 25 7.54 -13.14 7.54
C ASP A 25 8.58 -14.23 7.84
N HIS A 26 9.76 -13.81 8.30
CA HIS A 26 10.87 -14.72 8.61
C HIS A 26 10.61 -15.55 9.87
N HIS A 27 9.79 -15.05 10.80
CA HIS A 27 9.41 -15.79 12.00
C HIS A 27 8.52 -16.98 11.65
N LYS A 28 7.54 -16.78 10.76
CA LYS A 28 6.62 -17.82 10.30
C LYS A 28 7.13 -18.63 9.10
N LYS A 29 8.28 -18.24 8.53
CA LYS A 29 8.77 -18.76 7.24
C LYS A 29 7.69 -18.72 6.16
N LEU A 30 7.02 -17.57 6.04
CA LEU A 30 5.85 -17.38 5.18
C LEU A 30 6.08 -16.21 4.22
N ILE A 31 5.83 -16.44 2.94
CA ILE A 31 5.83 -15.45 1.88
C ILE A 31 4.38 -15.22 1.45
N GLN A 32 3.89 -14.01 1.64
CA GLN A 32 2.58 -13.59 1.16
C GLN A 32 2.78 -12.87 -0.17
N LYS A 33 2.25 -13.46 -1.25
CA LYS A 33 2.30 -12.92 -2.60
C LYS A 33 1.01 -12.20 -2.93
N MET A 34 1.13 -11.01 -3.50
CA MET A 34 0.00 -10.20 -3.96
C MET A 34 0.32 -9.59 -5.33
N SER A 35 -0.48 -9.89 -6.36
CA SER A 35 -0.33 -9.24 -7.66
C SER A 35 -0.96 -7.85 -7.65
N TRP A 36 -0.45 -6.95 -8.48
CA TRP A 36 -1.03 -5.61 -8.64
C TRP A 36 -2.42 -5.63 -9.26
N ASP A 37 -2.72 -6.61 -10.12
CA ASP A 37 -4.06 -6.79 -10.69
C ASP A 37 -5.08 -7.14 -9.58
N ASP A 38 -4.68 -7.96 -8.61
CA ASP A 38 -5.53 -8.29 -7.46
C ASP A 38 -5.80 -7.10 -6.55
N LEU A 39 -4.77 -6.27 -6.38
CA LEU A 39 -4.90 -5.00 -5.66
C LEU A 39 -5.84 -4.04 -6.36
N GLU A 40 -5.80 -3.97 -7.70
CA GLU A 40 -6.71 -3.14 -8.48
C GLU A 40 -8.16 -3.58 -8.30
N ILE A 41 -8.42 -4.88 -8.44
CA ILE A 41 -9.75 -5.46 -8.24
C ILE A 41 -10.26 -5.15 -6.82
N ALA A 42 -9.41 -5.33 -5.80
CA ALA A 42 -9.78 -5.07 -4.41
C ALA A 42 -9.98 -3.58 -4.12
N ALA A 43 -9.17 -2.72 -4.71
CA ALA A 43 -9.33 -1.28 -4.60
C ALA A 43 -10.66 -0.84 -5.23
N GLU A 44 -10.99 -1.34 -6.42
CA GLU A 44 -12.28 -1.06 -7.09
C GLU A 44 -13.48 -1.55 -6.26
N ALA A 45 -13.42 -2.77 -5.74
CA ALA A 45 -14.47 -3.31 -4.87
C ALA A 45 -14.63 -2.51 -3.58
N SER A 46 -13.53 -2.01 -3.01
CA SER A 46 -13.55 -1.17 -1.81
C SER A 46 -14.13 0.22 -2.11
N MET A 47 -13.75 0.83 -3.24
CA MET A 47 -14.31 2.09 -3.72
C MET A 47 -15.83 2.02 -3.87
N GLU A 48 -16.34 0.91 -4.42
CA GLU A 48 -17.77 0.70 -4.60
C GLU A 48 -18.52 0.58 -3.27
N LYS A 49 -17.91 -0.03 -2.25
CA LYS A 49 -18.47 -0.05 -0.89
C LYS A 49 -18.48 1.34 -0.26
N LEU A 50 -17.41 2.12 -0.44
CA LEU A 50 -17.31 3.47 0.11
C LEU A 50 -18.36 4.41 -0.51
N ARG A 51 -18.65 4.30 -1.81
CA ARG A 51 -19.72 5.08 -2.46
C ARG A 51 -21.10 4.86 -1.84
N LYS A 52 -21.32 3.73 -1.17
CA LYS A 52 -22.59 3.36 -0.53
C LYS A 52 -22.67 3.82 0.93
N LEU A 53 -21.60 4.36 1.50
CA LEU A 53 -21.60 4.86 2.87
C LEU A 53 -22.23 6.25 2.96
N PRO A 54 -22.93 6.57 4.07
CA PRO A 54 -23.43 7.92 4.30
C PRO A 54 -22.32 8.98 4.35
N PRO A 55 -22.58 10.23 3.92
CA PRO A 55 -21.58 11.30 3.94
C PRO A 55 -20.94 11.57 5.31
N LEU A 56 -21.70 11.39 6.39
CA LEU A 56 -21.18 11.54 7.76
C LEU A 56 -20.09 10.50 8.08
N VAL A 57 -20.28 9.25 7.62
CA VAL A 57 -19.30 8.17 7.80
C VAL A 57 -18.06 8.42 6.95
N LEU A 58 -18.23 8.88 5.71
CA LEU A 58 -17.12 9.27 4.84
C LEU A 58 -16.30 10.42 5.43
N THR A 59 -16.96 11.38 6.08
CA THR A 59 -16.30 12.50 6.78
C THR A 59 -15.48 12.00 7.96
N LEU A 60 -16.05 11.12 8.78
CA LEU A 60 -15.36 10.52 9.93
C LEU A 60 -14.19 9.61 9.53
N MET A 61 -14.28 8.98 8.35
CA MET A 61 -13.18 8.21 7.75
C MET A 61 -12.14 9.09 7.03
N GLY A 62 -12.31 10.42 7.05
CA GLY A 62 -11.38 11.37 6.42
C GLY A 62 -11.41 11.37 4.89
N VAL A 63 -12.47 10.85 4.26
CA VAL A 63 -12.59 10.66 2.80
C VAL A 63 -12.97 11.95 2.05
N ASN A 64 -13.36 13.01 2.76
CA ASN A 64 -13.71 14.30 2.17
C ASN A 64 -12.49 15.20 1.94
N ASP A 65 -12.52 15.94 0.82
CA ASP A 65 -11.61 17.03 0.38
C ASP A 65 -10.33 17.25 1.19
N VAL A 66 -9.50 16.22 1.22
CA VAL A 66 -8.15 16.34 1.74
C VAL A 66 -7.35 17.17 0.75
N THR A 67 -6.99 18.39 1.14
CA THR A 67 -6.04 19.17 0.34
C THR A 67 -4.65 18.57 0.54
N VAL A 68 -4.03 18.21 -0.57
CA VAL A 68 -2.60 17.86 -0.62
C VAL A 68 -1.84 19.13 -0.99
N THR A 69 -0.87 19.51 -0.17
CA THR A 69 0.08 20.57 -0.50
C THR A 69 1.49 20.03 -0.43
N VAL A 70 2.32 20.42 -1.39
CA VAL A 70 3.75 20.08 -1.44
C VAL A 70 4.55 21.38 -1.49
N GLU A 71 5.39 21.58 -0.49
CA GLU A 71 6.21 22.77 -0.32
C GLU A 71 7.69 22.37 -0.26
N GLU A 72 8.52 22.97 -1.12
CA GLU A 72 9.97 22.89 -0.98
C GLU A 72 10.44 23.82 0.14
N ARG A 73 11.26 23.31 1.06
CA ARG A 73 11.78 23.99 2.25
C ARG A 73 13.28 24.32 2.13
N GLY A 74 13.77 24.41 0.90
CA GLY A 74 15.19 24.64 0.56
C GLY A 74 16.01 23.35 0.53
N SER A 75 17.34 23.47 0.49
CA SER A 75 18.28 22.36 0.44
C SER A 75 19.02 22.13 1.76
N GLU A 76 19.57 20.93 1.92
CA GLU A 76 20.47 20.58 3.01
C GLU A 76 21.51 19.54 2.56
N ILE A 77 22.62 19.43 3.30
CA ILE A 77 23.58 18.35 3.08
C ILE A 77 23.27 17.21 4.06
N PHE A 78 22.92 16.04 3.53
CA PHE A 78 22.63 14.84 4.32
C PHE A 78 23.51 13.69 3.83
N LEU A 79 24.27 13.07 4.74
CA LEU A 79 25.29 12.05 4.40
C LEU A 79 26.25 12.48 3.27
N GLY A 80 26.63 13.76 3.24
CA GLY A 80 27.52 14.31 2.22
C GLY A 80 26.86 14.57 0.86
N ARG A 81 25.53 14.44 0.75
CA ARG A 81 24.78 14.62 -0.49
C ARG A 81 23.84 15.81 -0.39
N GLU A 82 23.71 16.55 -1.48
CA GLU A 82 22.78 17.68 -1.55
C GLU A 82 21.34 17.16 -1.69
N CYS A 83 20.54 17.35 -0.65
CA CYS A 83 19.13 16.96 -0.60
C CYS A 83 18.24 18.20 -0.68
N ARG A 84 17.07 18.07 -1.30
CA ARG A 84 15.97 19.03 -1.21
C ARG A 84 15.02 18.62 -0.11
N ARG A 85 14.67 19.56 0.76
CA ARG A 85 13.70 19.36 1.83
C ARG A 85 12.30 19.62 1.32
N TRP A 86 11.41 18.70 1.59
CA TRP A 86 10.01 18.77 1.21
C TRP A 86 9.13 18.69 2.44
N ARG A 87 8.03 19.45 2.43
CA ARG A 87 6.92 19.29 3.36
C ARG A 87 5.67 19.00 2.56
N ILE A 88 5.11 17.82 2.80
CA ILE A 88 3.88 17.35 2.19
C ILE A 88 2.81 17.37 3.29
N THR A 89 1.75 18.13 3.09
CA THR A 89 0.60 18.15 4.00
C THR A 89 -0.58 17.47 3.32
N MET A 90 -1.16 16.48 3.97
CA MET A 90 -2.31 15.72 3.47
C MET A 90 -3.36 15.68 4.57
N GLY A 91 -4.22 16.70 4.60
CA GLY A 91 -5.18 16.87 5.67
C GLY A 91 -4.45 17.04 7.01
N PRO A 92 -4.68 16.18 8.00
CA PRO A 92 -4.00 16.29 9.29
C PRO A 92 -2.63 15.56 9.32
N MET A 93 -2.26 14.83 8.27
CA MET A 93 -0.94 14.19 8.15
C MET A 93 0.08 15.18 7.59
N VAL A 94 1.26 15.23 8.21
CA VAL A 94 2.41 16.02 7.72
C VAL A 94 3.59 15.07 7.50
N ILE A 95 4.13 15.07 6.29
CA ILE A 95 5.37 14.38 5.94
C ILE A 95 6.43 15.44 5.67
N GLU A 96 7.54 15.35 6.38
CA GLU A 96 8.75 16.13 6.10
C GLU A 96 9.80 15.15 5.58
N SER A 97 10.38 15.42 4.41
CA SER A 97 11.38 14.54 3.80
C SER A 97 12.57 15.29 3.24
N SER A 98 13.70 14.61 3.20
CA SER A 98 14.96 15.09 2.62
C SER A 98 15.28 14.18 1.45
N ASN A 99 15.12 14.69 0.24
CA ASN A 99 15.23 13.89 -0.98
C ASN A 99 16.50 14.25 -1.74
N ASP A 100 17.29 13.24 -2.07
CA ASP A 100 18.44 13.38 -2.94
C ASP A 100 18.00 13.34 -4.41
N PRO A 101 18.06 14.48 -5.14
CA PRO A 101 17.61 14.56 -6.52
C PRO A 101 18.62 13.95 -7.51
N SER A 102 19.82 13.58 -7.08
CA SER A 102 20.85 12.99 -7.95
C SER A 102 20.66 11.49 -8.17
N VAL A 103 19.72 10.87 -7.44
CA VAL A 103 19.44 9.44 -7.53
C VAL A 103 18.01 9.24 -8.01
N ASP A 104 17.89 8.63 -9.18
CA ASP A 104 16.61 8.14 -9.67
C ASP A 104 16.29 6.77 -9.04
N PRO A 105 15.03 6.50 -8.71
CA PRO A 105 14.60 5.15 -8.38
C PRO A 105 14.99 4.18 -9.52
N PRO A 106 15.62 3.02 -9.23
CA PRO A 106 16.02 2.05 -10.25
C PRO A 106 14.82 1.22 -10.73
N VAL A 107 13.73 1.90 -11.08
CA VAL A 107 12.44 1.31 -11.45
C VAL A 107 11.88 2.06 -12.65
N PRO A 108 11.36 1.35 -13.67
CA PRO A 108 10.75 2.03 -14.82
C PRO A 108 9.57 2.90 -14.36
N ALA A 109 9.47 4.12 -14.92
CA ALA A 109 8.54 5.15 -14.44
C ALA A 109 7.07 4.69 -14.43
N ILE A 110 6.62 3.97 -15.47
CA ILE A 110 5.23 3.53 -15.61
C ILE A 110 4.84 2.50 -14.52
N PRO A 111 5.56 1.37 -14.35
CA PRO A 111 5.37 0.46 -13.22
C PRO A 111 5.45 1.15 -11.85
N TYR A 112 6.36 2.11 -11.68
CA TYR A 112 6.49 2.83 -10.42
C TYR A 112 5.27 3.70 -10.10
N GLN A 113 4.73 4.43 -11.08
CA GLN A 113 3.49 5.18 -10.93
C GLN A 113 2.31 4.27 -10.58
N ARG A 114 2.21 3.10 -11.24
CA ARG A 114 1.19 2.09 -10.93
C ARG A 114 1.33 1.59 -9.49
N PHE A 115 2.55 1.27 -9.05
CA PHE A 115 2.85 0.87 -7.68
C PHE A 115 2.43 1.94 -6.66
N LEU A 116 2.79 3.21 -6.86
CA LEU A 116 2.41 4.31 -5.95
C LEU A 116 0.90 4.44 -5.81
N ARG A 117 0.15 4.34 -6.92
CA ARG A 117 -1.32 4.34 -6.92
C ARG A 117 -1.91 3.19 -6.10
N LEU A 118 -1.32 1.99 -6.17
CA LEU A 118 -1.82 0.83 -5.44
C LEU A 118 -1.41 0.82 -3.98
N HIS A 119 -0.20 1.28 -3.68
CA HIS A 119 0.29 1.43 -2.31
C HIS A 119 -0.54 2.45 -1.52
N THR A 120 -0.96 3.56 -2.15
CA THR A 120 -1.87 4.53 -1.53
C THR A 120 -3.26 3.94 -1.26
N ALA A 121 -3.74 3.02 -2.11
CA ALA A 121 -5.00 2.30 -1.89
C ALA A 121 -4.94 1.25 -0.77
N LEU A 122 -3.74 0.79 -0.41
CA LEU A 122 -3.52 -0.35 0.50
C LEU A 122 -3.36 0.00 1.98
N GLY A 123 -3.14 1.26 2.36
CA GLY A 123 -2.58 1.52 3.69
C GLY A 123 -3.06 2.75 4.47
N GLN A 124 -3.00 3.96 3.93
CA GLN A 124 -2.92 5.13 4.83
C GLN A 124 -3.52 6.43 4.29
N LEU A 125 -4.22 6.40 3.16
CA LEU A 125 -4.85 7.60 2.62
C LEU A 125 -6.29 7.32 2.21
N PRO A 126 -7.19 8.31 2.38
CA PRO A 126 -8.58 8.13 2.00
C PRO A 126 -8.65 7.86 0.49
N SER A 127 -9.19 6.71 0.14
CA SER A 127 -9.32 6.24 -1.23
C SER A 127 -10.43 7.01 -1.94
N ASN A 128 -10.12 8.22 -2.40
CA ASN A 128 -10.94 8.90 -3.39
C ASN A 128 -10.05 9.11 -4.62
N ALA A 129 -10.53 8.73 -5.81
CA ALA A 129 -9.72 8.72 -7.03
C ALA A 129 -9.25 10.14 -7.43
N ALA A 130 -10.01 11.18 -7.07
CA ALA A 130 -9.64 12.58 -7.31
C ALA A 130 -8.50 13.04 -6.38
N LEU A 131 -8.49 12.59 -5.13
CA LEU A 131 -7.46 12.78 -4.14
C LEU A 131 -6.22 11.98 -4.51
N ALA A 132 -6.36 10.74 -4.97
CA ALA A 132 -5.24 9.96 -5.49
C ALA A 132 -4.59 10.65 -6.70
N ARG A 133 -5.39 11.24 -7.60
CA ARG A 133 -4.89 12.01 -8.75
C ARG A 133 -4.20 13.30 -8.30
N LYS A 134 -4.85 14.12 -7.46
CA LYS A 134 -4.29 15.38 -6.94
C LYS A 134 -3.05 15.13 -6.07
N ALA A 135 -3.07 14.10 -5.24
CA ALA A 135 -1.90 13.62 -4.51
C ALA A 135 -0.80 13.21 -5.48
N GLY A 136 -1.12 12.46 -6.54
CA GLY A 136 -0.16 12.09 -7.57
C GLY A 136 0.47 13.30 -8.26
N GLU A 137 -0.33 14.30 -8.66
CA GLU A 137 0.13 15.55 -9.26
C GLU A 137 1.04 16.34 -8.31
N GLU A 138 0.61 16.55 -7.06
CA GLU A 138 1.40 17.30 -6.07
C GLU A 138 2.67 16.55 -5.66
N LEU A 139 2.60 15.24 -5.42
CA LEU A 139 3.75 14.40 -5.07
C LEU A 139 4.74 14.25 -6.23
N SER A 140 4.29 14.38 -7.49
CA SER A 140 5.20 14.36 -8.64
C SER A 140 6.22 15.51 -8.65
N LYS A 141 5.97 16.57 -7.88
CA LYS A 141 6.92 17.67 -7.66
C LYS A 141 8.12 17.24 -6.82
N VAL A 142 7.94 16.23 -5.97
CA VAL A 142 8.99 15.68 -5.12
C VAL A 142 9.92 14.83 -5.98
N GLN A 143 11.12 15.36 -6.23
CA GLN A 143 12.15 14.69 -7.02
C GLN A 143 13.12 13.93 -6.10
N GLY A 144 13.69 12.84 -6.61
CA GLY A 144 14.74 12.09 -5.92
C GLY A 144 14.27 11.10 -4.87
N ILE A 145 15.22 10.41 -4.25
CA ILE A 145 14.97 9.40 -3.20
C ILE A 145 15.06 10.05 -1.81
N ALA A 146 14.04 9.84 -0.98
CA ALA A 146 14.05 10.30 0.40
C ALA A 146 15.11 9.54 1.23
N LEU A 147 16.15 10.24 1.68
CA LEU A 147 17.17 9.69 2.58
C LEU A 147 16.77 9.83 4.06
N ASN A 148 15.87 10.75 4.35
CA ASN A 148 15.33 10.97 5.68
C ASN A 148 13.87 11.39 5.55
N TYR A 149 13.01 10.93 6.43
CA TYR A 149 11.67 11.47 6.54
C TYR A 149 11.08 11.34 7.95
N ARG A 150 10.12 12.20 8.22
CA ARG A 150 9.28 12.23 9.42
C ARG A 150 7.83 12.31 8.97
N ILE A 151 7.00 11.40 9.47
CA ILE A 151 5.54 11.41 9.27
C ILE A 151 4.89 11.64 10.62
N ALA A 152 4.13 12.72 10.74
CA ALA A 152 3.25 12.97 11.88
C ALA A 152 1.84 12.47 11.56
N LEU A 153 1.39 11.44 12.28
CA LEU A 153 0.07 10.83 12.18
C LEU A 153 -0.78 11.26 13.40
N PRO A 154 -1.94 11.91 13.22
CA PRO A 154 -2.71 12.50 14.32
C PRO A 154 -3.14 11.54 15.44
N LEU A 155 -3.27 10.24 15.12
CA LEU A 155 -3.72 9.21 16.06
C LEU A 155 -2.69 8.10 16.30
N ALA A 156 -1.68 7.99 15.44
CA ALA A 156 -0.68 6.92 15.49
C ALA A 156 0.71 7.42 15.92
N GLY A 157 0.82 8.69 16.28
CA GLY A 157 2.07 9.30 16.72
C GLY A 157 2.96 9.65 15.54
N GLN A 158 4.26 9.42 15.70
CA GLN A 158 5.26 9.85 14.73
C GLN A 158 6.04 8.65 14.20
N LEU A 159 6.16 8.57 12.88
CA LEU A 159 7.08 7.66 12.20
C LEU A 159 8.31 8.44 11.73
N THR A 160 9.50 7.91 11.94
CA THR A 160 10.74 8.49 11.43
C THR A 160 11.57 7.42 10.76
N MET A 161 12.11 7.75 9.59
CA MET A 161 13.14 6.97 8.92
C MET A 161 14.35 7.88 8.70
N THR A 162 15.51 7.45 9.16
CA THR A 162 16.77 8.17 8.96
C THR A 162 17.77 7.20 8.36
N THR A 163 18.22 7.47 7.14
CA THR A 163 19.33 6.71 6.54
C THR A 163 20.60 7.02 7.34
N THR A 164 21.28 5.98 7.80
CA THR A 164 22.52 6.10 8.58
C THR A 164 23.77 5.88 7.73
N ARG A 165 23.63 5.21 6.58
CA ARG A 165 24.72 4.90 5.66
C ARG A 165 24.17 4.77 4.24
N LEU A 166 24.94 5.25 3.27
CA LEU A 166 24.72 5.02 1.85
C LEU A 166 25.94 4.31 1.27
N GLU A 167 25.71 3.28 0.46
CA GLU A 167 26.74 2.59 -0.30
C GLU A 167 26.31 2.56 -1.76
N GLU A 168 27.22 2.96 -2.64
CA GLU A 168 27.01 2.89 -4.09
C GLU A 168 27.75 1.69 -4.66
N GLY A 169 27.09 0.93 -5.52
CA GLY A 169 27.69 -0.23 -6.16
C GLY A 169 26.65 -1.14 -6.80
N PRO A 170 27.11 -2.18 -7.54
CA PRO A 170 26.22 -3.18 -8.08
C PRO A 170 25.53 -3.95 -6.95
N ILE A 171 24.21 -4.00 -6.98
CA ILE A 171 23.43 -4.85 -6.08
C ILE A 171 23.36 -6.25 -6.70
N PRO A 172 23.83 -7.30 -6.02
CA PRO A 172 23.78 -8.66 -6.56
C PRO A 172 22.32 -9.09 -6.77
N PRO A 173 21.99 -9.81 -7.86
CA PRO A 173 20.62 -10.29 -8.11
C PRO A 173 20.03 -11.08 -6.93
N SER A 174 20.88 -11.82 -6.21
CA SER A 174 20.48 -12.62 -5.04
C SER A 174 19.93 -11.80 -3.87
N ALA A 175 20.16 -10.49 -3.83
CA ALA A 175 19.52 -9.61 -2.85
C ALA A 175 17.98 -9.60 -3.00
N PHE A 176 17.48 -9.96 -4.18
CA PHE A 176 16.06 -9.99 -4.52
C PHE A 176 15.48 -11.41 -4.53
N ASP A 177 16.30 -12.44 -4.27
CA ASP A 177 15.81 -13.81 -4.22
C ASP A 177 14.86 -14.01 -3.03
N LEU A 178 13.80 -14.77 -3.28
CA LEU A 178 12.89 -15.24 -2.24
C LEU A 178 13.52 -16.44 -1.52
N PRO A 179 13.34 -16.56 -0.19
CA PRO A 179 13.74 -17.76 0.54
C PRO A 179 13.08 -19.02 -0.04
N VAL A 180 13.88 -20.03 -0.38
CA VAL A 180 13.42 -21.25 -1.06
C VAL A 180 12.68 -22.23 -0.14
N ASP A 181 12.91 -22.16 1.18
CA ASP A 181 12.33 -23.05 2.18
C ASP A 181 11.05 -22.49 2.83
N TYR A 182 10.54 -21.37 2.34
CA TYR A 182 9.38 -20.69 2.93
C TYR A 182 8.09 -21.11 2.24
N GLN A 183 7.02 -21.19 3.02
CA GLN A 183 5.69 -21.41 2.46
C GLN A 183 5.27 -20.16 1.68
N VAL A 184 4.74 -20.34 0.47
CA VAL A 184 4.19 -19.24 -0.33
C VAL A 184 2.66 -19.29 -0.29
N GLU A 185 2.05 -18.19 0.14
CA GLU A 185 0.61 -17.98 0.10
C GLU A 185 0.25 -16.93 -0.96
N ASP A 186 -0.65 -17.30 -1.88
CA ASP A 186 -1.27 -16.36 -2.81
C ASP A 186 -2.41 -15.62 -2.10
N THR A 187 -2.06 -14.51 -1.48
CA THR A 187 -3.03 -13.64 -0.80
C THR A 187 -3.95 -12.92 -1.78
N GLY A 188 -3.51 -12.70 -3.01
CA GLY A 188 -4.36 -12.16 -4.08
C GLY A 188 -5.50 -13.11 -4.45
N LYS A 189 -5.21 -14.41 -4.57
CA LYS A 189 -6.24 -15.44 -4.77
C LYS A 189 -7.24 -15.48 -3.62
N LYS A 190 -6.76 -15.52 -2.36
CA LYS A 190 -7.64 -15.49 -1.17
C LYS A 190 -8.55 -14.26 -1.18
N LEU A 191 -8.01 -13.11 -1.58
CA LEU A 191 -8.76 -11.86 -1.70
C LEU A 191 -9.86 -11.94 -2.77
N ARG A 192 -9.54 -12.43 -3.98
CA ARG A 192 -10.53 -12.62 -5.05
C ARG A 192 -11.67 -13.55 -4.62
N GLU A 193 -11.34 -14.68 -4.00
CA GLU A 193 -12.33 -15.65 -3.49
C GLU A 193 -13.28 -15.02 -2.46
N ASN A 194 -12.73 -14.22 -1.54
CA ASN A 194 -13.52 -13.50 -0.56
C ASN A 194 -14.41 -12.42 -1.19
N LEU A 195 -13.96 -11.75 -2.25
CA LEU A 195 -14.78 -10.75 -2.95
C LEU A 195 -15.96 -11.41 -3.71
N VAL A 196 -15.75 -12.58 -4.31
CA VAL A 196 -16.80 -13.35 -5.00
C VAL A 196 -17.84 -13.89 -4.01
N ALA A 197 -17.41 -14.34 -2.83
CA ALA A 197 -18.31 -14.80 -1.76
C ALA A 197 -19.27 -13.71 -1.22
N ILE A 198 -19.02 -12.43 -1.55
CA ILE A 198 -19.82 -11.26 -1.13
C ILE A 198 -20.73 -10.75 -2.28
N GLY A 199 -20.82 -11.46 -3.41
CA GLY A 199 -21.74 -11.16 -4.52
C GLY A 199 -23.24 -11.16 -4.13
N PRO A 200 -24.13 -10.57 -4.93
CA PRO A 200 -25.48 -10.19 -4.50
C PRO A 200 -26.44 -11.39 -4.50
N SER A 201 -26.39 -12.22 -3.45
CA SER A 201 -27.47 -13.15 -3.12
C SER A 201 -27.49 -13.41 -1.62
N GLY A 202 -27.93 -12.41 -0.86
CA GLY A 202 -28.13 -12.47 0.58
C GLY A 202 -29.59 -12.39 1.00
N SER A 203 -30.53 -12.81 0.14
CA SER A 203 -31.92 -13.13 0.52
C SER A 203 -32.23 -14.61 0.29
N GLY A 204 -31.26 -15.50 0.51
CA GLY A 204 -31.49 -16.93 0.63
C GLY A 204 -31.56 -17.30 2.10
N ARG A 205 -32.75 -17.26 2.72
CA ARG A 205 -32.98 -18.03 3.95
C ARG A 205 -32.59 -19.48 3.67
N PRO A 206 -31.97 -20.21 4.61
CA PRO A 206 -31.90 -21.65 4.48
C PRO A 206 -33.35 -22.15 4.43
N VAL A 207 -33.76 -22.68 3.28
CA VAL A 207 -34.97 -23.50 3.20
C VAL A 207 -34.64 -24.72 4.03
N ALA A 208 -35.11 -24.74 5.26
CA ALA A 208 -35.22 -25.97 6.02
C ALA A 208 -35.98 -26.95 5.12
N GLU A 209 -35.31 -28.02 4.70
CA GLU A 209 -35.95 -29.20 4.13
C GLU A 209 -36.94 -29.70 5.17
N ARG A 210 -38.19 -29.25 5.03
CA ARG A 210 -39.32 -29.76 5.79
C ARG A 210 -39.59 -31.13 5.20
N GLN A 211 -38.96 -32.13 5.82
CA GLN A 211 -39.22 -33.54 5.59
C GLN A 211 -40.72 -33.77 5.87
N VAL A 212 -41.52 -33.80 4.80
CA VAL A 212 -42.93 -34.16 4.87
C VAL A 212 -42.96 -35.65 5.19
N ARG A 213 -43.10 -35.99 6.47
CA ARG A 213 -43.57 -37.33 6.85
C ARG A 213 -45.03 -37.43 6.44
N SER A 214 -45.29 -38.12 5.34
CA SER A 214 -46.62 -38.66 5.07
C SER A 214 -46.85 -39.81 6.06
N CYS A 215 -47.74 -39.61 7.02
CA CYS A 215 -48.36 -40.74 7.69
C CYS A 215 -49.43 -41.30 6.75
N SER A 216 -49.20 -42.50 6.24
CA SER A 216 -50.17 -43.33 5.53
C SER A 216 -50.35 -44.61 6.33
N GLY A 217 -51.62 -44.93 6.66
CA GLY A 217 -52.07 -46.22 7.22
C GLY A 217 -51.92 -46.34 8.74
N ILE A 218 -52.88 -46.88 9.50
CA ILE A 218 -54.11 -47.65 9.24
C ILE A 218 -55.10 -47.28 10.34
#